data_AF-A0A5C3KIP7-F1
#
_entry.id   AF-A0A5C3KIP7-F1
#
_cell.length_a   1.000
_cell.length_b   1.000
_cell.length_c   1.000
_cell.angle_alpha   90.00
_cell.angle_beta   90.00
_cell.angle_gamma   90.00
#
_symmetry.space_group_name_H-M   'P 1'
#
loop_
_entity.id
_entity.type
_entity.pdbx_description
1 polymer ?
#
loop_
_entity_poly.entity_id
_entity_poly.type
_entity_poly.pdbx_seq_one_letter_code
_entity_poly.pdbx_strand_id
1 'polypeptide(L)'
;HPGVNVYRFLISFGVSGPGDIPVSAFLSFSAWYNFAYVAVSSVMIWIADFLVIYRCYIIWGCQYEIIAIPSLLLIISIATNGINWYFFLHPSQLPFVAVKPLLDLVYPGHLAQNIITTGLIAWKLWMQHMRSRRIGLRVSSSITLMTVARIIVESAMIYTLQMVSLVILYFLKHPALILPQEAIVPSTGIIFVLMSIRVHLARQEASKLSQTTSVFLPSWIGRIEDEERKPGADWLQDEFDWRVSRASSVALPIDGA
;
A
#
# COMPACT_ATOMS: atom_id res chain seq x y z
N HIS A 1 15.30 7.14 -13.53
CA HIS A 1 14.47 8.37 -13.46
C HIS A 1 15.32 9.64 -13.47
N PRO A 2 16.19 9.95 -12.48
CA PRO A 2 16.92 11.23 -12.45
C PRO A 2 17.86 11.43 -13.64
N GLY A 3 18.58 10.38 -14.09
CA GLY A 3 19.46 10.48 -15.26
C GLY A 3 18.72 10.80 -16.58
N VAL A 4 17.55 10.19 -16.80
CA VAL A 4 16.69 10.50 -17.97
C VAL A 4 16.16 11.93 -17.86
N ASN A 5 15.82 12.38 -16.65
CA ASN A 5 15.32 13.72 -16.44
C ASN A 5 16.40 14.78 -16.71
N VAL A 6 17.59 14.60 -16.15
CA VAL A 6 18.75 15.48 -16.41
C VAL A 6 19.08 15.51 -17.91
N TYR A 7 19.06 14.37 -18.59
CA TYR A 7 19.27 14.31 -20.04
C TYR A 7 18.19 15.07 -20.83
N ARG A 8 16.91 14.96 -20.44
CA ARG A 8 15.80 15.74 -21.05
C ARG A 8 15.97 17.24 -20.85
N PHE A 9 16.34 17.66 -19.64
CA PHE A 9 16.62 19.07 -19.35
C PHE A 9 17.82 19.59 -20.15
N LEU A 10 18.91 18.83 -20.23
CA LEU A 10 20.10 19.21 -20.99
C LEU A 10 19.84 19.35 -22.48
N ILE A 11 19.04 18.46 -23.08
CA ILE A 11 18.68 18.57 -24.51
C ILE A 11 17.69 19.70 -24.75
N SER A 12 16.66 19.81 -23.90
CA SER A 12 15.61 20.82 -24.07
C SER A 12 16.17 22.25 -23.95
N PHE A 13 17.07 22.49 -23.00
CA PHE A 13 17.69 23.81 -22.79
C PHE A 13 19.03 24.01 -23.53
N GLY A 14 19.73 22.93 -23.90
CA GLY A 14 21.04 23.01 -24.55
C GLY A 14 20.99 22.99 -26.08
N VAL A 15 19.93 22.45 -26.70
CA VAL A 15 19.80 22.32 -28.17
C VAL A 15 18.75 23.28 -28.74
N SER A 16 17.76 23.69 -27.95
CA SER A 16 16.76 24.68 -28.39
C SER A 16 17.35 26.09 -28.30
N GLY A 17 17.40 26.82 -29.42
CA GLY A 17 17.86 28.20 -29.47
C GLY A 17 16.95 29.16 -28.66
N PRO A 18 17.37 30.42 -28.43
CA PRO A 18 16.78 31.37 -27.46
C PRO A 18 15.36 31.89 -27.79
N GLY A 19 14.57 31.18 -28.59
CA GLY A 19 13.20 31.56 -28.98
C GLY A 19 12.17 30.43 -29.01
N ASP A 20 12.58 29.15 -28.91
CA ASP A 20 11.63 28.03 -28.85
C ASP A 20 11.21 27.79 -27.41
N ILE A 21 9.90 27.80 -27.16
CA ILE A 21 9.34 27.58 -25.82
C ILE A 21 9.64 26.13 -25.42
N PRO A 22 10.55 25.87 -24.47
CA PRO A 22 11.05 24.51 -24.17
C PRO A 22 9.96 23.55 -23.68
N VAL A 23 8.80 24.09 -23.28
CA VAL A 23 7.59 23.39 -22.83
C VAL A 23 7.03 22.44 -23.91
N SER A 24 7.05 22.82 -25.19
CA SER A 24 6.51 21.98 -26.27
C SER A 24 7.35 20.72 -26.52
N ALA A 25 8.66 20.82 -26.30
CA ALA A 25 9.58 19.69 -26.39
C ALA A 25 9.34 18.65 -25.29
N PHE A 26 8.93 19.07 -24.08
CA PHE A 26 8.60 18.15 -22.99
C PHE A 26 7.28 17.39 -23.20
N LEU A 27 6.33 18.01 -23.93
CA LEU A 27 5.02 17.44 -24.23
C LEU A 27 5.01 16.57 -25.50
N SER A 28 6.10 16.60 -26.28
CA SER A 28 6.24 15.84 -27.51
C SER A 28 6.68 14.40 -27.23
N PHE A 29 5.73 13.47 -27.11
CA PHE A 29 5.99 12.04 -26.88
C PHE A 29 6.69 11.32 -28.04
N SER A 30 6.81 11.97 -29.21
CA SER A 30 7.54 11.42 -30.37
C SER A 30 9.03 11.24 -30.09
N ALA A 31 9.58 11.94 -29.10
CA ALA A 31 10.97 11.78 -28.72
C ALA A 31 11.14 10.63 -27.71
N TRP A 32 12.06 9.71 -28.00
CA TRP A 32 12.32 8.51 -27.21
C TRP A 32 12.57 8.80 -25.72
N TYR A 33 13.18 9.95 -25.40
CA TYR A 33 13.50 10.34 -24.03
C TYR A 33 12.26 10.70 -23.20
N ASN A 34 11.24 11.32 -23.79
CA ASN A 34 9.98 11.66 -23.11
C ASN A 34 9.17 10.39 -22.82
N PHE A 35 9.14 9.48 -23.80
CA PHE A 35 8.52 8.18 -23.65
C PHE A 35 9.21 7.35 -22.55
N ALA A 36 10.55 7.23 -22.58
CA ALA A 36 11.33 6.51 -21.58
C ALA A 36 11.11 7.08 -20.16
N TYR A 37 11.01 8.40 -20.05
CA TYR A 37 10.71 9.05 -18.77
C TYR A 37 9.36 8.64 -18.20
N VAL A 38 8.29 8.71 -19.01
CA VAL A 38 6.95 8.31 -18.56
C VAL A 38 6.92 6.82 -18.24
N ALA A 39 7.52 5.98 -19.08
CA ALA A 39 7.56 4.54 -18.84
C ALA A 39 8.24 4.18 -17.51
N VAL A 40 9.43 4.74 -17.25
CA VAL A 40 10.15 4.52 -15.99
C VAL A 40 9.37 5.07 -14.78
N SER A 41 8.70 6.21 -14.94
CA SER A 41 7.88 6.82 -13.89
C SER A 41 6.67 5.96 -13.54
N SER A 42 5.96 5.45 -14.54
CA SER A 42 4.81 4.56 -14.33
C SER A 42 5.21 3.27 -13.61
N VAL A 43 6.33 2.65 -13.99
CA VAL A 43 6.84 1.44 -13.31
C VAL A 43 7.16 1.72 -11.84
N MET A 44 7.81 2.85 -11.54
CA MET A 44 8.09 3.26 -10.16
C MET A 44 6.80 3.41 -9.34
N ILE A 45 5.77 4.03 -9.91
CA ILE A 45 4.47 4.21 -9.26
C ILE A 45 3.80 2.86 -9.03
N TRP A 46 3.79 1.96 -10.02
CA TRP A 46 3.18 0.63 -9.86
C TRP A 46 3.87 -0.22 -8.78
N ILE A 47 5.20 -0.14 -8.68
CA ILE A 47 5.94 -0.80 -7.60
C ILE A 47 5.53 -0.22 -6.24
N ALA A 48 5.40 1.10 -6.13
CA ALA A 48 4.95 1.74 -4.90
C ALA A 48 3.52 1.31 -4.52
N ASP A 49 2.58 1.32 -5.47
CA ASP A 49 1.21 0.90 -5.27
C ASP A 49 1.13 -0.58 -4.86
N PHE A 50 1.89 -1.46 -5.51
CA PHE A 50 1.99 -2.88 -5.16
C PHE A 50 2.48 -3.08 -3.73
N LEU A 51 3.53 -2.35 -3.31
CA LEU A 51 4.07 -2.44 -1.95
C LEU A 51 3.05 -1.96 -0.90
N VAL A 52 2.29 -0.91 -1.19
CA VAL A 52 1.22 -0.42 -0.31
C VAL A 52 0.10 -1.45 -0.19
N ILE A 53 -0.32 -2.04 -1.30
CA ILE A 53 -1.32 -3.11 -1.33
C ILE A 53 -0.84 -4.34 -0.53
N TYR A 54 0.40 -4.76 -0.73
CA TYR A 54 1.01 -5.89 -0.01
C TYR A 54 1.07 -5.64 1.51
N ARG A 55 1.41 -4.41 1.93
CA ARG A 55 1.37 -4.03 3.34
C ARG A 55 -0.04 -4.08 3.90
N CYS A 56 -1.02 -3.59 3.13
CA CYS A 56 -2.43 -3.70 3.50
C CYS A 56 -2.82 -5.17 3.68
N TYR A 57 -2.39 -6.07 2.79
CA TYR A 57 -2.67 -7.50 2.86
C TYR A 57 -2.19 -8.16 4.15
N ILE A 58 -0.95 -7.87 4.55
CA ILE A 58 -0.41 -8.37 5.81
C ILE A 58 -1.20 -7.80 7.01
N ILE A 59 -1.53 -6.51 6.99
CA ILE A 59 -2.25 -5.84 8.10
C ILE A 59 -3.67 -6.40 8.28
N TRP A 60 -4.32 -6.81 7.18
CA TRP A 60 -5.66 -7.39 7.21
C TRP A 60 -5.70 -8.88 7.57
N GLY A 61 -4.55 -9.51 7.79
CA GLY A 61 -4.50 -10.93 8.14
C GLY A 61 -4.84 -11.84 6.97
N CYS A 62 -4.34 -11.51 5.78
CA CYS A 62 -4.48 -12.32 4.57
C CYS A 62 -5.92 -12.44 4.01
N GLN A 63 -6.79 -11.47 4.29
CA GLN A 63 -8.15 -11.43 3.74
C GLN A 63 -8.16 -10.82 2.33
N TYR A 64 -8.36 -11.65 1.30
CA TYR A 64 -8.27 -11.25 -0.12
C TYR A 64 -9.40 -10.33 -0.60
N GLU A 65 -10.61 -10.44 -0.03
CA GLU A 65 -11.81 -9.73 -0.49
C GLU A 65 -11.64 -8.20 -0.51
N ILE A 66 -10.88 -7.67 0.44
CA ILE A 66 -10.75 -6.23 0.68
C ILE A 66 -9.67 -5.62 -0.24
N ILE A 67 -8.82 -6.49 -0.80
CA ILE A 67 -7.68 -6.10 -1.63
C ILE A 67 -7.97 -6.36 -3.10
N ALA A 68 -8.99 -7.17 -3.39
CA ALA A 68 -9.51 -7.35 -4.73
C ALA A 68 -9.73 -6.00 -5.43
N ILE A 69 -10.34 -5.02 -4.75
CA ILE A 69 -10.62 -3.69 -5.33
C ILE A 69 -9.35 -2.93 -5.75
N PRO A 70 -8.39 -2.61 -4.86
CA PRO A 70 -7.18 -1.88 -5.26
C PRO A 70 -6.28 -2.70 -6.20
N SER A 71 -6.29 -4.03 -6.11
CA SER A 71 -5.54 -4.88 -7.06
C SER A 71 -6.14 -4.83 -8.47
N LEU A 72 -7.47 -4.83 -8.58
CA LEU A 72 -8.17 -4.73 -9.86
C LEU A 72 -7.96 -3.35 -10.51
N LEU A 73 -8.00 -2.26 -9.74
CA LEU A 73 -7.65 -0.93 -10.24
C LEU A 73 -6.19 -0.85 -10.72
N LEU A 74 -5.25 -1.49 -10.02
CA LEU A 74 -3.85 -1.56 -10.45
C LEU A 74 -3.73 -2.25 -11.82
N ILE A 75 -4.42 -3.38 -12.01
CA ILE A 75 -4.43 -4.13 -13.27
C ILE A 75 -5.03 -3.28 -14.40
N ILE A 76 -6.14 -2.59 -14.14
CA ILE A 76 -6.76 -1.67 -15.11
C ILE A 76 -5.78 -0.54 -15.49
N SER A 77 -5.09 0.02 -14.50
CA SER A 77 -4.09 1.08 -14.71
C SER A 77 -2.92 0.60 -15.59
N ILE A 78 -2.40 -0.61 -15.33
CA ILE A 78 -1.33 -1.22 -16.14
C ILE A 78 -1.81 -1.48 -17.57
N ALA A 79 -3.01 -2.06 -17.74
CA ALA A 79 -3.57 -2.33 -19.06
C ALA A 79 -3.78 -1.04 -19.87
N THR A 80 -4.35 0.00 -19.25
CA THR A 80 -4.60 1.30 -19.88
C THR A 80 -3.29 1.96 -20.32
N ASN A 81 -2.28 1.97 -19.45
CA ASN A 81 -0.95 2.49 -19.78
C ASN A 81 -0.26 1.66 -20.86
N GLY A 82 -0.41 0.33 -20.87
CA GLY A 82 0.14 -0.53 -21.92
C GLY A 82 -0.41 -0.21 -23.31
N ILE A 83 -1.72 0.03 -23.41
CA ILE A 83 -2.36 0.48 -24.66
C ILE A 83 -1.82 1.85 -25.08
N ASN A 84 -1.69 2.78 -24.13
CA ASN A 84 -1.10 4.10 -24.40
C ASN A 84 0.34 4.00 -24.91
N TRP A 85 1.16 3.12 -24.32
CA TRP A 85 2.53 2.91 -24.75
C TRP A 85 2.62 2.34 -26.16
N TYR A 86 1.75 1.37 -26.47
CA TYR A 86 1.66 0.80 -27.81
C TYR A 86 1.27 1.84 -28.86
N PHE A 87 0.31 2.72 -28.55
CA PHE A 87 -0.05 3.86 -29.41
C PHE A 87 1.14 4.79 -29.67
N PHE A 88 1.94 5.11 -28.66
CA PHE A 88 3.13 5.97 -28.84
C PHE A 88 4.24 5.30 -29.67
N LEU A 89 4.36 3.98 -29.62
CA LEU A 89 5.31 3.23 -30.46
C LEU A 89 4.81 3.07 -31.91
N HIS A 90 3.49 2.92 -32.12
CA HIS A 90 2.89 2.66 -33.43
C HIS A 90 1.71 3.63 -33.72
N PRO A 91 1.97 4.93 -33.88
CA PRO A 91 0.91 5.94 -34.04
C PRO A 91 0.07 5.76 -35.32
N SER A 92 0.55 4.99 -36.30
CA SER A 92 -0.17 4.69 -37.54
C SER A 92 -1.22 3.58 -37.41
N GLN A 93 -1.19 2.79 -36.32
CA GLN A 93 -2.06 1.60 -36.20
C GLN A 93 -3.33 1.83 -35.39
N LEU A 94 -3.40 2.92 -34.61
CA LEU A 94 -4.53 3.22 -33.75
C LEU A 94 -4.99 4.67 -33.93
N PRO A 95 -6.28 4.94 -34.15
CA PRO A 95 -6.78 6.31 -34.26
C PRO A 95 -6.73 7.00 -32.89
N PHE A 96 -6.26 8.25 -32.86
CA PHE A 96 -6.16 9.05 -31.62
C PHE A 96 -7.50 9.16 -30.86
N VAL A 97 -8.63 9.17 -31.57
CA VAL A 97 -9.98 9.22 -30.98
C VAL A 97 -10.26 8.02 -30.06
N ALA A 98 -9.73 6.83 -30.40
CA ALA A 98 -9.91 5.63 -29.58
C ALA A 98 -9.01 5.61 -28.33
N VAL A 99 -7.83 6.23 -28.41
CA VAL A 99 -6.84 6.24 -27.32
C VAL A 99 -7.05 7.41 -26.36
N LYS A 100 -7.61 8.53 -26.84
CA LYS A 100 -7.87 9.72 -26.02
C LYS A 100 -8.56 9.43 -24.67
N PRO A 101 -9.67 8.67 -24.58
CA PRO A 101 -10.30 8.41 -23.29
C PRO A 101 -9.41 7.60 -22.34
N LEU A 102 -8.58 6.69 -22.87
CA LEU A 102 -7.61 5.91 -22.08
C LEU A 102 -6.49 6.81 -21.56
N LEU A 103 -6.09 7.81 -22.35
CA LEU A 103 -5.11 8.82 -21.96
C LEU A 103 -5.66 9.75 -20.86
N ASP A 104 -6.90 10.23 -21.03
CA ASP A 104 -7.58 11.11 -20.06
C ASP A 104 -7.84 10.38 -18.73
N LEU A 105 -7.95 9.04 -18.74
CA LEU A 105 -8.20 8.22 -17.56
C LEU A 105 -6.95 8.00 -16.68
N VAL A 106 -5.74 8.21 -17.21
CA VAL A 106 -4.49 7.90 -16.49
C VAL A 106 -4.41 8.67 -15.17
N TYR A 107 -4.49 10.01 -15.20
CA TYR A 107 -4.32 10.81 -13.99
C TYR A 107 -5.47 10.64 -12.98
N PRO A 108 -6.76 10.68 -13.38
CA PRO A 108 -7.87 10.38 -12.47
C PRO A 108 -7.80 8.95 -11.91
N GLY A 109 -7.35 7.98 -12.69
CA GLY A 109 -7.17 6.60 -12.27
C GLY A 109 -6.13 6.47 -11.15
N HIS A 110 -4.96 7.11 -11.32
CA HIS A 110 -3.93 7.15 -10.26
C HIS A 110 -4.43 7.87 -9.00
N LEU A 111 -5.18 8.96 -9.15
CA LEU A 111 -5.80 9.66 -8.02
C LEU A 111 -6.78 8.75 -7.27
N ALA A 112 -7.69 8.08 -7.99
CA ALA A 112 -8.69 7.19 -7.42
C ALA A 112 -8.04 6.00 -6.68
N GLN A 113 -7.03 5.38 -7.30
CA GLN A 113 -6.26 4.30 -6.70
C GLN A 113 -5.64 4.73 -5.36
N ASN A 114 -5.03 5.90 -5.33
CA ASN A 114 -4.40 6.41 -4.12
C ASN A 114 -5.41 6.76 -3.02
N ILE A 115 -6.57 7.33 -3.37
CA ILE A 115 -7.65 7.62 -2.42
C ILE A 115 -8.22 6.32 -1.84
N ILE A 116 -8.50 5.32 -2.67
CA ILE A 116 -9.07 4.04 -2.23
C ILE A 116 -8.11 3.30 -1.31
N THR A 117 -6.85 3.17 -1.70
CA THR A 117 -5.82 2.51 -0.88
C THR A 117 -5.60 3.21 0.45
N THR A 118 -5.51 4.55 0.45
CA THR A 118 -5.39 5.36 1.68
C THR A 118 -6.63 5.22 2.57
N GLY A 119 -7.82 5.27 1.97
CA GLY A 119 -9.09 5.10 2.67
C GLY A 119 -9.23 3.74 3.32
N LEU A 120 -8.82 2.67 2.63
CA LEU A 120 -8.81 1.30 3.19
C LEU A 120 -7.86 1.16 4.38
N ILE A 121 -6.68 1.77 4.31
CA ILE A 121 -5.72 1.79 5.42
C ILE A 121 -6.31 2.53 6.62
N ALA A 122 -6.85 3.73 6.39
CA ALA A 122 -7.48 4.54 7.44
C ALA A 122 -8.68 3.82 8.08
N TRP A 123 -9.53 3.18 7.27
CA TRP A 123 -10.69 2.42 7.72
C TRP A 123 -10.30 1.24 8.60
N LYS A 124 -9.31 0.44 8.19
CA LYS A 124 -8.81 -0.70 9.00
C LYS A 124 -8.35 -0.24 10.38
N LEU A 125 -7.61 0.86 10.38
CA LEU A 125 -7.02 1.41 11.59
C LEU A 125 -8.09 1.96 12.54
N TRP A 126 -9.12 2.61 11.99
CA TRP A 126 -10.31 3.02 12.73
C TRP A 126 -11.04 1.82 13.36
N MET A 127 -11.23 0.74 12.61
CA MET A 127 -11.85 -0.47 13.15
C MET A 127 -11.03 -1.12 14.27
N GLN A 128 -9.71 -1.16 14.13
CA GLN A 128 -8.82 -1.65 15.19
C GLN A 128 -8.94 -0.79 16.45
N HIS A 129 -8.96 0.53 16.30
CA HIS A 129 -9.17 1.46 17.40
C HIS A 129 -10.50 1.23 18.12
N MET A 130 -11.60 1.08 17.37
CA MET A 130 -12.93 0.80 17.92
C MET A 130 -12.98 -0.54 18.67
N ARG A 131 -12.32 -1.57 18.15
CA ARG A 131 -12.24 -2.89 18.81
C ARG A 131 -11.43 -2.82 20.11
N SER A 132 -10.29 -2.13 20.11
CA SER A 132 -9.51 -1.91 21.34
C SER A 132 -10.27 -1.09 22.39
N ARG A 133 -11.10 -0.12 21.98
CA ARG A 133 -11.95 0.66 22.90
C ARG A 133 -13.07 -0.18 23.54
N ARG A 134 -13.67 -1.10 22.80
CA ARG A 134 -14.74 -1.99 23.31
C ARG A 134 -14.27 -2.97 24.37
N ILE A 135 -13.01 -3.42 24.31
CA ILE A 135 -12.44 -4.42 25.23
C ILE A 135 -11.98 -3.78 26.55
N GLY A 136 -12.11 -2.46 26.73
CA GLY A 136 -11.73 -1.81 27.99
C GLY A 136 -10.23 -1.66 28.21
N LEU A 137 -9.38 -2.08 27.25
CA LEU A 137 -7.94 -1.80 27.20
C LEU A 137 -7.70 -0.31 26.90
N ARG A 138 -8.06 0.54 27.86
CA ARG A 138 -7.69 1.96 27.87
C ARG A 138 -6.23 2.04 28.31
N VAL A 139 -5.39 2.66 27.49
CA VAL A 139 -4.84 4.01 27.77
C VAL A 139 -3.62 4.30 26.88
N SER A 140 -2.85 3.33 26.37
CA SER A 140 -1.60 3.65 25.62
C SER A 140 -1.58 3.17 24.15
N SER A 141 -1.66 1.86 23.87
CA SER A 141 -1.50 1.35 22.49
C SER A 141 -2.53 1.86 21.47
N SER A 142 -3.75 2.17 21.93
CA SER A 142 -4.84 2.66 21.09
C SER A 142 -4.65 4.12 20.65
N ILE A 143 -3.94 4.93 21.45
CA ILE A 143 -3.60 6.32 21.12
C ILE A 143 -2.48 6.33 20.06
N THR A 144 -1.48 5.44 20.19
CA THR A 144 -0.40 5.29 19.22
C THR A 144 -0.91 4.91 17.82
N LEU A 145 -1.83 3.95 17.73
CA LEU A 145 -2.44 3.54 16.46
C LEU A 145 -3.17 4.71 15.76
N MET A 146 -3.90 5.55 16.51
CA MET A 146 -4.59 6.72 15.96
C MET A 146 -3.65 7.83 15.52
N THR A 147 -2.57 8.09 16.27
CA THR A 147 -1.53 9.05 15.88
C THR A 147 -0.86 8.61 14.59
N VAL A 148 -0.56 7.31 14.45
CA VAL A 148 -0.01 6.73 13.22
C VAL A 148 -1.01 6.86 12.07
N ALA A 149 -2.30 6.60 12.31
CA ALA A 149 -3.37 6.79 11.32
C ALA A 149 -3.39 8.22 10.77
N ARG A 150 -3.40 9.18 11.69
CA ARG A 150 -3.49 10.60 11.37
C ARG A 150 -2.30 11.04 10.54
N ILE A 151 -1.09 10.67 10.93
CA ILE A 151 0.14 11.02 10.19
C ILE A 151 0.14 10.38 8.80
N ILE A 152 -0.31 9.13 8.69
CA ILE A 152 -0.43 8.44 7.40
C ILE A 152 -1.39 9.18 6.47
N VAL A 153 -2.57 9.53 6.99
CA VAL A 153 -3.58 10.29 6.25
C VAL A 153 -3.04 11.67 5.87
N GLU A 154 -2.39 12.37 6.79
CA GLU A 154 -1.80 13.70 6.56
C GLU A 154 -0.69 13.65 5.48
N SER A 155 0.15 12.62 5.51
CA SER A 155 1.19 12.40 4.49
C SER A 155 0.57 12.07 3.12
N ALA A 156 -0.49 11.26 3.11
CA ALA A 156 -1.21 10.89 1.89
C ALA A 156 -1.99 12.08 1.30
N MET A 157 -2.47 13.00 2.14
CA MET A 157 -3.16 14.22 1.70
C MET A 157 -2.27 15.07 0.80
N ILE A 158 -0.99 15.21 1.14
CA ILE A 158 -0.02 15.96 0.32
C ILE A 158 0.06 15.38 -1.10
N TYR A 159 0.16 14.06 -1.23
CA TYR A 159 0.16 13.39 -2.53
C TYR A 159 -1.16 13.58 -3.28
N THR A 160 -2.29 13.46 -2.59
CA THR A 160 -3.61 13.66 -3.22
C THR A 160 -3.77 15.09 -3.71
N LEU A 161 -3.29 16.10 -2.98
CA LEU A 161 -3.34 17.50 -3.41
C LEU A 161 -2.47 17.74 -4.64
N GLN A 162 -1.30 17.11 -4.71
CA GLN A 162 -0.46 17.16 -5.90
C GLN A 162 -1.14 16.50 -7.11
N MET A 163 -1.75 15.32 -6.92
CA MET A 163 -2.49 14.61 -7.97
C MET A 163 -3.73 15.39 -8.45
N VAL A 164 -4.49 15.99 -7.54
CA VAL A 164 -5.64 16.84 -7.87
C VAL A 164 -5.18 18.05 -8.69
N SER A 165 -4.09 18.70 -8.28
CA SER A 165 -3.50 19.83 -9.02
C SER A 165 -3.11 19.41 -10.44
N LEU A 166 -2.53 18.22 -10.59
CA LEU A 166 -2.14 17.65 -11.88
C LEU A 166 -3.37 17.39 -12.76
N VAL A 167 -4.41 16.74 -12.23
CA VAL A 167 -5.67 16.49 -12.93
C VAL A 167 -6.30 17.80 -13.43
N ILE A 168 -6.36 18.82 -12.58
CA ILE A 168 -6.89 20.14 -12.94
C ILE A 168 -6.09 20.77 -14.08
N LEU A 169 -4.75 20.82 -13.94
CA LEU A 169 -3.87 21.40 -14.97
C LEU A 169 -3.93 20.65 -16.29
N TYR A 170 -4.13 19.32 -16.24
CA TYR A 170 -4.28 18.48 -17.42
C TYR A 170 -5.54 18.84 -18.21
N PHE A 171 -6.70 18.93 -17.55
CA PHE A 171 -7.95 19.30 -18.22
C PHE A 171 -7.97 20.78 -18.67
N LEU A 172 -7.26 21.66 -17.96
CA LEU A 172 -7.06 23.04 -18.37
C LEU A 172 -6.03 23.20 -19.51
N LYS A 173 -5.32 22.13 -19.90
CA LYS A 173 -4.25 22.14 -20.91
C LYS A 173 -3.17 23.20 -20.62
N HIS A 174 -2.92 23.47 -19.34
CA HIS A 174 -2.01 24.55 -18.94
C HIS A 174 -0.55 24.08 -19.01
N PRO A 175 0.39 24.88 -19.54
CA PRO A 175 1.79 24.49 -19.70
C PRO A 175 2.49 24.18 -18.36
N ALA A 176 1.96 24.69 -17.24
CA ALA A 176 2.46 24.38 -15.90
C ALA A 176 2.25 22.92 -15.47
N LEU A 177 1.54 22.08 -16.25
CA LEU A 177 1.38 20.64 -16.01
C LEU A 177 2.72 19.92 -15.80
N ILE A 178 3.78 20.38 -16.47
CA ILE A 178 5.11 19.76 -16.40
C ILE A 178 5.65 19.82 -14.96
N LEU A 179 5.40 20.89 -14.21
CA LEU A 179 5.94 21.06 -12.86
C LEU A 179 5.48 19.96 -11.87
N PRO A 180 4.16 19.74 -11.64
CA PRO A 180 3.70 18.68 -10.75
C PRO A 180 3.97 17.29 -11.31
N GLN A 181 4.02 17.13 -12.64
CA GLN A 181 4.36 15.86 -13.29
C GLN A 181 5.81 15.45 -12.98
N GLU A 182 6.75 16.39 -13.06
CA GLU A 182 8.15 16.12 -12.76
C GLU A 182 8.40 15.87 -11.26
N ALA A 183 7.60 16.51 -10.40
CA ALA A 183 7.65 16.33 -8.95
C ALA A 183 6.97 15.05 -8.45
N ILE A 184 6.29 14.28 -9.30
CA ILE A 184 5.44 13.16 -8.87
C ILE A 184 6.27 12.01 -8.30
N VAL A 185 7.29 11.58 -9.04
CA VAL A 185 8.15 10.46 -8.68
C VAL A 185 8.93 10.69 -7.37
N PRO A 186 9.61 11.84 -7.17
CA PRO A 186 10.28 12.09 -5.89
C PRO A 186 9.28 12.18 -4.73
N SER A 187 8.10 12.75 -4.95
CA SER A 187 7.07 12.85 -3.90
C SER A 187 6.51 11.48 -3.51
N THR A 188 6.25 10.60 -4.47
CA THR A 188 5.85 9.20 -4.20
C THR A 188 6.91 8.47 -3.38
N GLY A 189 8.20 8.66 -3.72
CA GLY A 189 9.31 8.08 -2.96
C GLY A 189 9.39 8.57 -1.52
N ILE A 190 9.29 9.88 -1.30
CA ILE A 190 9.29 10.48 0.05
C ILE A 190 8.13 9.94 0.89
N ILE A 191 6.93 9.90 0.32
CA ILE A 191 5.72 9.47 1.04
C ILE A 191 5.76 7.98 1.34
N PHE A 192 6.28 7.17 0.42
CA PHE A 192 6.53 5.75 0.67
C PHE A 192 7.50 5.53 1.84
N VAL A 193 8.61 6.29 1.90
CA VAL A 193 9.59 6.22 2.99
C VAL A 193 8.97 6.68 4.30
N LEU A 194 8.25 7.81 4.31
CA LEU A 194 7.56 8.32 5.50
C LEU A 194 6.55 7.30 6.03
N MET A 195 5.70 6.74 5.17
CA MET A 195 4.77 5.67 5.51
C MET A 195 5.51 4.47 6.13
N SER A 196 6.61 4.03 5.50
CA SER A 196 7.41 2.90 5.99
C SER A 196 8.01 3.13 7.37
N ILE A 197 8.64 4.29 7.59
CA ILE A 197 9.25 4.67 8.86
C ILE A 197 8.19 4.73 9.95
N ARG A 198 7.03 5.32 9.67
CA ARG A 198 5.95 5.46 10.67
C ARG A 198 5.37 4.11 11.09
N VAL A 199 5.16 3.18 10.16
CA VAL A 199 4.72 1.82 10.48
C VAL A 199 5.78 1.09 11.33
N HIS A 200 7.06 1.28 11.03
CA HIS A 200 8.14 0.67 11.81
C HIS A 200 8.22 1.23 13.24
N LEU A 201 8.16 2.55 13.39
CA LEU A 201 8.15 3.21 14.70
C LEU A 201 6.93 2.80 15.53
N ALA A 202 5.75 2.69 14.91
CA ALA A 202 4.53 2.21 15.56
C ALA A 202 4.69 0.78 16.11
N ARG A 203 5.33 -0.11 15.35
CA ARG A 203 5.63 -1.48 15.81
C ARG A 203 6.63 -1.50 16.96
N GLN A 204 7.65 -0.64 16.92
CA GLN A 204 8.64 -0.53 18.00
C GLN A 204 8.03 0.01 19.29
N GLU A 205 7.15 1.01 19.21
CA GLU A 205 6.43 1.51 20.39
C GLU A 205 5.52 0.43 20.98
N ALA A 206 4.80 -0.32 20.14
CA ALA A 206 3.98 -1.44 20.59
C ALA A 206 4.80 -2.56 21.26
N SER A 207 5.98 -2.89 20.72
CA SER A 207 6.84 -3.92 21.32
C SER A 207 7.45 -3.48 22.65
N LYS A 208 7.93 -2.22 22.75
CA LYS A 208 8.43 -1.63 24.01
C LYS A 208 7.36 -1.63 25.10
N LEU A 209 6.12 -1.30 24.74
CA LEU A 209 5.01 -1.31 25.69
C LEU A 209 4.67 -2.73 26.17
N SER A 210 4.69 -3.71 25.28
CA SER A 210 4.46 -5.12 25.64
C SER A 210 5.54 -5.64 26.59
N GLN A 211 6.81 -5.29 26.34
CA GLN A 211 7.93 -5.65 27.19
C GLN A 211 7.87 -4.96 28.56
N THR A 212 7.41 -3.72 28.61
CA THR A 212 7.17 -2.99 29.87
C THR A 212 6.05 -3.64 30.67
N THR A 213 4.95 -4.04 30.03
CA THR A 213 3.81 -4.69 30.68
C THR A 213 4.18 -6.06 31.28
N SER A 214 5.04 -6.85 30.61
CA SER A 214 5.56 -8.10 31.16
C SER A 214 6.48 -7.92 32.37
N VAL A 215 7.13 -6.74 32.51
CA VAL A 215 7.96 -6.41 33.68
C VAL A 215 7.09 -5.93 34.85
N PHE A 216 5.91 -5.37 34.58
CA PHE A 216 4.97 -4.91 35.61
C PHE A 216 3.96 -5.96 36.09
N LEU A 217 3.81 -7.11 35.41
CA LEU A 217 3.06 -8.25 35.94
C LEU A 217 3.92 -8.95 36.99
N PRO A 218 3.55 -8.92 38.28
CA PRO A 218 4.34 -9.58 39.31
C PRO A 218 4.31 -11.09 39.11
N SER A 219 5.44 -11.77 39.32
CA SER A 219 5.57 -13.23 39.18
C SER A 219 4.61 -14.04 40.07
N TRP A 220 3.99 -13.43 41.07
CA TRP A 220 2.98 -14.06 41.91
C TRP A 220 1.60 -14.18 41.26
N ILE A 221 1.29 -13.39 40.22
CA ILE A 221 -0.03 -13.45 39.56
C ILE A 221 -0.15 -14.67 38.63
N GLY A 222 0.94 -15.10 37.99
CA GLY A 222 0.99 -16.39 37.28
C GLY A 222 0.92 -17.58 38.24
N ARG A 223 1.45 -17.43 39.47
CA ARG A 223 1.38 -18.45 40.51
C ARG A 223 -0.05 -18.68 41.03
N ILE A 224 -0.90 -17.64 41.02
CA ILE A 224 -2.32 -17.76 41.41
C ILE A 224 -3.12 -18.56 40.37
N GLU A 225 -2.83 -18.38 39.07
CA GLU A 225 -3.47 -19.20 38.03
C GLU A 225 -3.05 -20.68 38.11
N ASP A 226 -1.78 -20.94 38.48
CA ASP A 226 -1.27 -22.29 38.71
C ASP A 226 -1.82 -22.93 40.01
N GLU A 227 -2.09 -22.13 41.06
CA GLU A 227 -2.71 -22.60 42.32
C GLU A 227 -4.23 -22.78 42.21
N GLU A 228 -4.91 -22.02 41.36
CA GLU A 228 -6.36 -22.14 41.11
C GLU A 228 -6.71 -23.28 40.13
N ARG A 229 -5.70 -23.87 39.46
CA ARG A 229 -5.79 -25.20 38.85
C ARG A 229 -5.96 -26.23 39.96
N LYS A 230 -7.21 -26.38 40.42
CA LYS A 230 -7.61 -27.35 41.43
C LYS A 230 -6.96 -28.72 41.14
N PRO A 231 -6.24 -29.33 42.09
CA PRO A 231 -5.63 -30.67 41.93
C PRO A 231 -6.66 -31.81 41.80
N GLY A 232 -7.93 -31.49 41.51
CA GLY A 232 -9.03 -32.43 41.34
C GLY A 232 -9.60 -32.46 39.92
N ALA A 233 -8.92 -31.92 38.90
CA ALA A 233 -9.35 -32.02 37.49
C ALA A 233 -8.42 -32.91 36.63
N ASP A 234 -7.22 -33.25 37.12
CA ASP A 234 -6.26 -34.08 36.37
C ASP A 234 -6.77 -35.53 36.19
N TRP A 235 -7.60 -36.05 37.09
CA TRP A 235 -8.20 -37.39 36.95
C TRP A 235 -9.19 -37.51 35.78
N LEU A 236 -9.81 -36.40 35.33
CA LEU A 236 -10.69 -36.42 34.16
C LEU A 236 -9.89 -36.50 32.86
N GLN A 237 -8.70 -35.88 32.84
CA GLN A 237 -7.77 -35.93 31.73
C GLN A 237 -7.15 -37.34 31.64
N ASP A 238 -6.73 -37.90 32.78
CA ASP A 238 -6.25 -39.27 32.87
C ASP A 238 -7.35 -40.27 32.48
N GLU A 239 -8.60 -40.08 32.93
CA GLU A 239 -9.72 -40.97 32.57
C GLU A 239 -10.02 -40.91 31.05
N PHE A 240 -9.89 -39.73 30.43
CA PHE A 240 -10.09 -39.58 28.99
C PHE A 240 -8.97 -40.27 28.20
N ASP A 241 -7.71 -40.09 28.58
CA ASP A 241 -6.55 -40.74 27.94
C ASP A 241 -6.58 -42.27 28.11
N TRP A 242 -7.01 -42.76 29.28
CA TRP A 242 -7.23 -44.18 29.55
C TRP A 242 -8.29 -44.79 28.61
N ARG A 243 -9.41 -44.09 28.37
CA ARG A 243 -10.48 -44.54 27.47
C ARG A 243 -10.08 -44.49 25.99
N VAL A 244 -9.29 -43.49 25.58
CA VAL A 244 -8.76 -43.39 24.21
C VAL A 244 -7.77 -44.52 23.92
N SER A 245 -6.90 -44.87 24.88
CA SER A 245 -5.95 -45.97 24.77
C SER A 245 -6.63 -47.36 24.69
N ARG A 246 -7.74 -47.57 25.42
CA ARG A 246 -8.55 -48.81 25.28
C ARG A 246 -9.30 -48.87 23.96
N ALA A 247 -9.75 -47.74 23.41
CA ALA A 247 -10.43 -47.71 22.10
C ALA A 247 -9.47 -48.05 20.94
N SER A 248 -8.21 -47.60 21.01
CA SER A 248 -7.19 -47.92 19.99
C SER A 248 -6.67 -49.36 20.03
N SER A 249 -6.81 -50.07 21.15
CA SER A 249 -6.34 -51.45 21.31
C SER A 249 -7.38 -52.52 20.90
N VAL A 250 -8.63 -52.12 20.64
CA VAL A 250 -9.71 -53.02 20.20
C VAL A 250 -9.88 -53.03 18.66
N ALA A 251 -9.20 -52.13 17.94
CA ALA A 251 -9.35 -51.97 16.49
C ALA A 251 -8.06 -52.31 15.72
N LEU A 252 -7.66 -53.59 15.69
CA LEU A 252 -6.73 -54.15 14.70
C LEU A 252 -7.05 -55.65 14.48
N PRO A 253 -6.76 -56.22 13.29
CA PRO A 253 -7.77 -56.71 12.36
C PRO A 253 -7.94 -58.23 12.34
N ILE A 254 -9.14 -58.65 11.99
CA ILE A 254 -9.45 -60.04 11.59
C ILE A 254 -8.82 -60.30 10.21
N ASP A 255 -8.21 -61.48 10.11
CA ASP A 255 -7.38 -62.01 9.03
C ASP A 255 -7.91 -61.90 7.59
N GLY A 256 -6.96 -62.00 6.67
CA GLY A 256 -7.16 -61.93 5.23
C GLY A 256 -7.78 -63.14 4.55
N ALA A 257 -8.08 -62.92 3.27
CA ALA A 257 -8.21 -63.86 2.17
C ALA A 257 -8.05 -63.07 0.86
#